data_AF-A0A383AIK4-F1
#
_entry.id   AF-A0A383AIK4-F1
#
_cell.length_a   1.000
_cell.length_b   1.000
_cell.length_c   1.000
_cell.angle_alpha   90.00
_cell.angle_beta   90.00
_cell.angle_gamma   90.00
#
_symmetry.space_group_name_H-M   'P 1'
#
loop_
_entity.id
_entity.type
_entity.pdbx_description
1 polymer ?
#
loop_
_entity_poly.entity_id
_entity_poly.type
_entity_poly.pdbx_seq_one_letter_code
_entity_poly.pdbx_strand_id
1 'polypeptide(L)' 'MKISEKWLREWADPDVSTLELAEQLTMAGLEVGTVESCGTGLDGVVV' A
#
# COMPACT_ATOMS: atom_id res chain seq x y z
N MET A 1 1.44 12.44 1.07
CA MET A 1 2.57 11.72 0.44
C MET A 1 2.02 10.41 -0.11
N LYS A 2 2.52 9.89 -1.24
CA LYS A 2 2.14 8.55 -1.75
C LYS A 2 3.31 7.58 -1.55
N ILE A 3 3.02 6.39 -1.03
CA ILE A 3 3.98 5.31 -0.79
C ILE A 3 3.40 4.03 -1.39
N SER A 4 4.23 3.21 -2.01
CA SER A 4 3.81 1.90 -2.49
C SER A 4 3.80 0.89 -1.33
N GLU A 5 2.67 0.23 -1.11
CA GLU A 5 2.58 -0.89 -0.15
C GLU A 5 3.57 -2.00 -0.50
N LYS A 6 3.75 -2.30 -1.80
CA LYS A 6 4.71 -3.31 -2.26
C LYS A 6 6.13 -2.97 -1.80
N TRP A 7 6.55 -1.71 -1.98
CA TRP A 7 7.85 -1.25 -1.50
C TRP A 7 7.97 -1.33 0.03
N LEU A 8 6.91 -0.98 0.77
CA LEU A 8 6.91 -1.07 2.24
C LEU A 8 7.11 -2.52 2.72
N ARG A 9 6.45 -3.48 2.04
CA ARG A 9 6.56 -4.92 2.32
C ARG A 9 7.93 -5.51 2.01
N GLU A 10 8.76 -4.85 1.20
CA GLU A 10 10.17 -5.27 1.03
C GLU A 10 11.00 -5.08 2.32
N TRP A 11 10.57 -4.18 3.22
CA TRP A 11 11.26 -3.88 4.48
C TRP A 11 10.57 -4.48 5.70
N ALA A 12 9.23 -4.54 5.69
CA ALA A 12 8.43 -5.13 6.74
C ALA A 12 7.14 -5.71 6.15
N ASP A 13 7.01 -7.04 6.14
CA ASP A 13 5.87 -7.75 5.55
C ASP A 13 5.07 -8.52 6.62
N PRO A 14 4.25 -7.82 7.43
CA PRO A 14 3.32 -8.50 8.33
C PRO A 14 2.23 -9.23 7.54
N ASP A 15 1.83 -10.40 8.03
CA ASP A 15 0.71 -11.19 7.50
C ASP A 15 -0.65 -10.57 7.88
N VAL A 16 -0.90 -9.38 7.33
CA VAL A 16 -2.12 -8.59 7.52
C VAL A 16 -2.55 -8.01 6.18
N SER A 17 -3.85 -7.77 6.05
CA SER A 17 -4.42 -7.12 4.86
C SER A 17 -3.96 -5.67 4.72
N THR A 18 -4.11 -5.10 3.52
CA THR A 18 -3.82 -3.68 3.25
C THR A 18 -4.58 -2.73 4.18
N LEU A 19 -5.85 -3.06 4.49
CA LEU A 19 -6.67 -2.21 5.36
C LEU A 19 -6.16 -2.24 6.80
N GLU A 20 -5.88 -3.43 7.34
CA GLU A 20 -5.31 -3.59 8.69
C GLU A 20 -3.95 -2.92 8.80
N LEU A 21 -3.11 -3.00 7.76
CA LEU A 21 -1.83 -2.28 7.71
C LEU A 21 -2.03 -0.76 7.80
N ALA A 22 -3.00 -0.20 7.07
CA ALA A 22 -3.33 1.23 7.14
C ALA A 22 -3.83 1.67 8.53
N GLU A 23 -4.64 0.83 9.18
CA GLU A 23 -5.08 1.06 10.56
C GLU A 23 -3.91 1.02 11.54
N GLN A 24 -3.02 0.05 11.43
CA GLN A 24 -1.83 -0.05 12.28
C GLN A 24 -0.88 1.13 12.11
N LEU A 25 -0.67 1.60 10.89
CA LEU A 25 0.10 2.83 10.61
C LEU A 25 -0.54 4.04 11.29
N THR A 26 -1.86 4.17 11.20
CA THR A 26 -2.62 5.24 11.87
C THR A 26 -2.45 5.17 13.39
N MET A 27 -2.55 3.98 13.99
CA MET A 27 -2.31 3.77 15.42
C MET A 27 -0.86 4.04 15.84
N ALA A 28 0.10 3.87 14.93
CA ALA A 28 1.49 4.22 15.14
C ALA A 28 1.79 5.73 14.96
N GLY A 29 0.77 6.55 14.66
CA GLY A 29 0.88 8.00 14.50
C GLY A 29 1.14 8.47 13.06
N LEU A 30 1.06 7.57 12.08
CA LEU A 30 1.16 7.88 10.66
C LEU A 30 -0.24 7.94 10.04
N GLU A 31 -0.77 9.15 9.83
CA GLU A 31 -2.10 9.33 9.24
C GLU A 31 -2.18 8.75 7.81
N VAL A 32 -3.09 7.79 7.59
CA VAL A 32 -3.38 7.23 6.27
C VAL A 32 -4.70 7.81 5.76
N GLY A 33 -4.60 8.81 4.88
CA GLY A 33 -5.78 9.48 4.34
C GLY A 33 -6.53 8.69 3.25
N THR A 34 -5.84 7.89 2.44
CA THR A 34 -6.47 7.12 1.35
C THR A 34 -5.61 5.94 0.94
N VAL A 35 -6.26 4.85 0.51
CA VAL A 35 -5.64 3.68 -0.10
C VAL A 35 -6.20 3.54 -1.52
N GLU A 36 -5.33 3.37 -2.50
CA GLU A 36 -5.70 3.29 -3.92
C GLU A 36 -4.99 2.08 -4.55
N SER A 37 -5.71 1.29 -5.35
CA SER A 37 -5.08 0.27 -6.19
C SER A 37 -4.41 0.90 -7.40
N CYS A 38 -3.19 0.45 -7.73
CA CYS A 38 -2.45 0.88 -8.91
C CYS A 38 -2.35 -0.24 -9.95
N GLY A 39 -2.28 0.12 -11.22
CA GLY A 39 -2.02 -0.82 -12.33
C GLY A 39 -3.25 -1.22 -13.17
N THR A 40 -4.43 -0.65 -12.89
CA THR A 40 -5.63 -0.88 -13.70
C THR A 40 -5.44 -0.33 -15.13
N GLY A 41 -5.86 -1.09 -16.15
CA GLY A 41 -5.90 -0.64 -17.55
C GLY A 41 -4.57 -0.73 -18.30
N LEU A 42 -3.64 -1.57 -17.84
CA LEU A 42 -2.37 -1.84 -18.52
C LEU A 42 -2.46 -3.01 -19.50
N ASP A 43 -3.66 -3.53 -19.76
CA ASP A 43 -3.89 -4.63 -20.70
C ASP A 43 -3.39 -4.26 -22.11
N GLY A 44 -2.48 -5.07 -22.66
CA GLY A 44 -1.93 -4.88 -24.01
C GLY A 44 -0.76 -3.88 -24.12
N VAL A 45 -0.30 -3.30 -23.01
CA VAL A 45 0.91 -2.46 -22.99
C VAL A 45 2.16 -3.35 -22.97
N VAL A 46 3.07 -3.13 -23.93
CA VAL A 46 4.38 -3.82 -24.04
C VAL A 46 5.51 -2.80 -24.09
N VAL A 47 6.70 -3.20 -23.64
CA VAL A 47 7.90 -2.35 -23.50
C VAL A 47 8.81 -2.44 -24.72
#